data_AF-A0A3M2BMV0-F1
#
_entry.id   AF-A0A3M2BMV0-F1
#
_cell.length_a   1.000
_cell.length_b   1.000
_cell.length_c   1.000
_cell.angle_alpha   90.00
_cell.angle_beta   90.00
_cell.angle_gamma   90.00
#
_symmetry.space_group_name_H-M   'P 1'
#
loop_
_entity.id
_entity.type
_entity.pdbx_description
1 polymer ?
#
loop_
_entity_poly.entity_id
_entity_poly.type
_entity_poly.pdbx_seq_one_letter_code
_entity_poly.pdbx_strand_id
1 'polypeptide(L)'
;MGRRKKTRVEKFNSTVIRHKIVKLSYVQTLAVTGGIGNIQELVGTTDRKVQTIKGENVRKSGILPRNVVTKVLDPLNLWNGLFGKKVTRRVSTTVDDKGWRIQKTWLQPEFDKIRYALGIRELTVAQFTYEPTSELISLPWESPKDIAKVTLMVDEFIPPQFPPGRVYIRYYVKPDLPDTDWVEINPIGRATIFDDGGRVVPRVININSEKPVGANVEEGFISVDSEVKSIRFRAVLSRPDFIEGSDTAADSYSPVLKSYRLLLHPRGGL
;
A
#
# COMPACT_ATOMS: atom_id res chain seq x y z
N MET A 1 67.51 -63.65 -28.13
CA MET A 1 67.32 -62.18 -28.05
C MET A 1 65.83 -61.83 -28.07
N GLY A 2 65.24 -61.52 -26.91
CA GLY A 2 63.80 -61.21 -26.80
C GLY A 2 63.49 -59.74 -27.11
N ARG A 3 62.71 -59.48 -28.18
CA ARG A 3 62.25 -58.13 -28.53
C ARG A 3 61.32 -57.56 -27.44
N ARG A 4 61.77 -56.53 -26.72
CA ARG A 4 60.94 -55.73 -25.80
C ARG A 4 59.76 -55.12 -26.55
N LYS A 5 58.54 -55.48 -26.15
CA LYS A 5 57.29 -54.91 -26.70
C LYS A 5 57.14 -53.48 -26.19
N LYS A 6 57.03 -52.50 -27.10
CA LYS A 6 56.72 -51.11 -26.76
C LYS A 6 55.21 -50.97 -26.52
N THR A 7 54.82 -50.65 -25.29
CA THR A 7 53.45 -50.31 -24.93
C THR A 7 53.25 -48.82 -25.17
N ARG A 8 52.35 -48.44 -26.08
CA ARG A 8 51.96 -47.04 -26.29
C ARG A 8 50.70 -46.77 -25.45
N VAL A 9 50.80 -45.85 -24.50
CA VAL A 9 49.67 -45.40 -23.69
C VAL A 9 49.16 -44.11 -24.33
N GLU A 10 47.95 -44.15 -24.89
CA GLU A 10 47.25 -42.95 -25.37
C GLU A 10 46.29 -42.50 -24.28
N LYS A 11 46.46 -41.26 -23.81
CA LYS A 11 45.54 -40.61 -22.86
C LYS A 11 44.52 -39.81 -23.67
N PHE A 12 43.24 -40.12 -23.48
CA PHE A 12 42.14 -39.34 -24.03
C PHE A 12 41.46 -38.58 -22.89
N ASN A 13 41.49 -37.25 -22.95
CA ASN A 13 40.73 -36.41 -22.04
C ASN A 13 39.40 -36.06 -22.73
N SER A 14 38.29 -36.54 -22.19
CA SER A 14 36.95 -36.19 -22.67
C SER A 14 36.20 -35.47 -21.55
N THR A 15 35.76 -34.25 -21.85
CA THR A 15 34.94 -33.44 -20.93
C THR A 15 33.48 -33.63 -21.32
N VAL A 16 32.67 -34.18 -20.42
CA VAL A 16 31.22 -34.34 -20.63
C VAL A 16 30.49 -33.29 -19.80
N ILE A 17 29.76 -32.39 -20.46
CA ILE A 17 28.91 -31.39 -19.80
C ILE A 17 27.49 -31.97 -19.76
N ARG A 18 26.85 -31.96 -18.58
CA ARG A 18 25.45 -32.38 -18.39
C ARG A 18 24.61 -31.19 -17.93
N HIS A 19 23.39 -31.11 -18.44
CA HIS A 19 22.41 -30.09 -18.05
C HIS A 19 21.23 -30.75 -17.33
N LYS A 20 20.77 -30.16 -16.23
CA LYS A 20 19.56 -30.57 -15.50
C LYS A 20 18.65 -29.35 -15.35
N ILE A 21 17.38 -29.51 -15.70
CA ILE A 21 16.35 -28.49 -15.49
C ILE A 21 15.65 -28.83 -14.17
N VAL A 22 15.54 -27.84 -13.28
CA VAL A 22 14.84 -27.98 -12.00
C VAL A 22 13.75 -26.91 -11.93
N LYS A 23 12.50 -27.32 -11.70
CA LYS A 23 11.40 -26.38 -11.45
C LYS A 23 11.46 -25.96 -9.98
N LEU A 24 11.70 -24.68 -9.73
CA LEU A 24 11.62 -24.08 -8.39
C LEU A 24 10.21 -23.52 -8.17
N SER A 25 9.74 -23.56 -6.93
CA SER A 25 8.55 -22.79 -6.54
C SER A 25 8.84 -21.29 -6.55
N TYR A 26 7.79 -20.47 -6.54
CA TYR A 26 7.93 -19.00 -6.50
C TYR A 26 8.73 -18.52 -5.28
N VAL A 27 8.44 -19.07 -4.09
CA VAL A 27 9.15 -18.72 -2.85
C VAL A 27 10.63 -19.12 -2.92
N GLN A 28 10.94 -20.31 -3.44
CA GLN A 28 12.34 -20.74 -3.66
C GLN A 28 13.05 -19.85 -4.68
N THR A 29 12.34 -19.40 -5.72
CA THR A 29 12.89 -18.50 -6.73
C THR A 29 13.22 -17.13 -6.13
N LEU A 30 12.34 -16.59 -5.28
CA LEU A 30 12.60 -15.35 -4.55
C LEU A 30 13.76 -15.48 -3.56
N ALA A 31 13.84 -16.59 -2.81
CA ALA A 31 14.93 -16.84 -1.87
C ALA A 31 16.30 -16.91 -2.57
N VAL A 32 16.35 -17.57 -3.73
CA VAL A 32 17.57 -17.66 -4.56
C VAL A 32 17.91 -16.31 -5.20
N THR A 33 16.93 -15.59 -5.74
CA THR A 33 17.17 -14.31 -6.44
C THR A 33 17.52 -13.18 -5.47
N GLY A 34 16.94 -13.20 -4.26
CA GLY A 34 17.24 -12.27 -3.18
C GLY A 34 18.54 -12.56 -2.42
N GLY A 35 19.30 -13.59 -2.83
CA GLY A 35 20.58 -13.95 -2.21
C GLY A 35 20.48 -14.62 -0.83
N ILE A 36 19.28 -15.02 -0.41
CA ILE A 36 18.99 -15.59 0.92
C ILE A 36 19.21 -17.11 0.93
N GLY A 37 19.15 -17.79 -0.23
CA GLY A 37 19.33 -19.25 -0.33
C GLY A 37 20.48 -19.68 -1.23
N ASN A 38 21.26 -20.68 -0.79
CA ASN A 38 22.24 -21.35 -1.65
C ASN A 38 21.55 -22.45 -2.49
N ILE A 39 21.59 -22.29 -3.81
CA ILE A 39 20.98 -23.23 -4.78
C ILE A 39 21.51 -24.66 -4.62
N GLN A 40 22.76 -24.80 -4.15
CA GLN A 40 23.41 -26.10 -3.96
C GLN A 40 22.66 -26.96 -2.93
N GLU A 41 22.07 -26.34 -1.91
CA GLU A 41 21.26 -27.03 -0.90
C GLU A 41 19.88 -27.42 -1.47
N LEU A 42 19.30 -26.59 -2.34
CA LEU A 42 17.97 -26.82 -2.93
C LEU A 42 17.95 -27.87 -4.05
N VAL A 43 19.04 -27.97 -4.83
CA VAL A 43 19.13 -28.85 -6.01
C VAL A 43 19.84 -30.18 -5.68
N GLY A 44 20.48 -30.24 -4.51
CA GLY A 44 21.31 -31.34 -4.04
C GLY A 44 22.71 -31.31 -4.68
N THR A 45 23.72 -31.70 -3.90
CA THR A 45 25.08 -31.93 -4.39
C THR A 45 25.21 -33.37 -4.87
N THR A 46 25.78 -33.58 -6.06
CA THR A 46 26.20 -34.91 -6.52
C THR A 46 27.71 -34.96 -6.54
N ASP A 47 28.34 -35.12 -5.38
CA ASP A 47 29.75 -35.47 -5.32
C ASP A 47 29.91 -36.97 -5.55
N ARG A 48 30.04 -37.36 -6.82
CA ARG A 48 30.28 -38.76 -7.19
C ARG A 48 31.56 -38.89 -8.01
N LYS A 49 32.66 -39.22 -7.34
CA LYS A 49 33.87 -39.71 -8.02
C LYS A 49 33.67 -41.17 -8.40
N VAL A 50 33.40 -41.44 -9.67
CA VAL A 50 33.35 -42.80 -10.20
C VAL A 50 34.59 -43.05 -11.05
N GLN A 51 35.50 -43.87 -10.54
CA GLN A 51 36.59 -44.42 -11.34
C GLN A 51 36.15 -45.76 -11.92
N THR A 52 35.90 -45.79 -13.23
CA THR A 52 35.61 -47.05 -13.93
C THR A 52 36.86 -47.49 -14.68
N ILE A 53 37.53 -48.53 -14.18
CA ILE A 53 38.63 -49.17 -14.90
C ILE A 53 38.04 -50.30 -15.74
N LYS A 54 37.81 -50.05 -17.03
CA LYS A 54 37.47 -51.13 -17.99
C LYS A 54 38.75 -51.59 -18.69
N GLY A 55 39.22 -52.79 -18.35
CA GLY A 55 40.23 -53.50 -19.12
C GLY A 55 39.57 -54.32 -20.22
N GLU A 56 39.63 -53.87 -21.47
CA GLU A 56 39.06 -54.62 -22.59
C GLU A 56 40.17 -55.24 -23.43
N ASN A 57 40.25 -56.58 -23.41
CA ASN A 57 41.12 -57.34 -24.30
C ASN A 57 40.40 -57.55 -25.63
N VAL A 58 40.52 -56.59 -26.55
CA VAL A 58 39.91 -56.73 -27.88
C VAL A 58 40.75 -57.71 -28.72
N ARG A 59 40.26 -58.94 -28.89
CA ARG A 59 40.62 -59.76 -30.06
C ARG A 59 39.78 -59.25 -31.23
N LYS A 60 40.43 -58.75 -32.28
CA LYS A 60 39.75 -58.39 -33.53
C LYS A 60 39.16 -59.66 -34.16
N SER A 61 37.90 -59.98 -33.86
CA SER A 61 37.01 -60.69 -34.78
C SER A 61 35.98 -59.69 -35.25
N GLY A 62 35.80 -59.58 -36.56
CA GLY A 62 34.95 -58.58 -37.19
C GLY A 62 33.49 -58.71 -36.79
N ILE A 63 32.75 -57.63 -37.05
CA ILE A 63 31.32 -57.36 -36.83
C ILE A 63 31.08 -56.54 -35.54
N LEU A 64 30.97 -55.22 -35.72
CA LEU A 64 30.55 -54.26 -34.69
C LEU A 64 29.01 -54.22 -34.63
N PRO A 65 28.38 -54.30 -33.43
CA PRO A 65 26.98 -53.93 -33.27
C PRO A 65 26.81 -52.41 -33.43
N ARG A 66 25.92 -52.02 -34.36
CA ARG A 66 25.40 -50.66 -34.56
C ARG A 66 24.61 -50.26 -33.31
N ASN A 67 25.17 -49.40 -32.47
CA ASN A 67 24.46 -48.32 -31.74
C ASN A 67 25.36 -47.71 -30.66
N VAL A 68 26.38 -46.95 -31.08
CA VAL A 68 26.86 -45.80 -30.30
C VAL A 68 27.22 -44.70 -31.29
N VAL A 69 26.43 -43.64 -31.28
CA VAL A 69 26.63 -42.40 -32.02
C VAL A 69 27.84 -41.68 -31.41
N THR A 70 28.98 -41.71 -32.10
CA THR A 70 29.97 -40.63 -32.06
C THR A 70 30.80 -40.67 -33.33
N LYS A 71 30.44 -39.80 -34.27
CA LYS A 71 31.28 -39.41 -35.41
C LYS A 71 32.46 -38.61 -34.88
N VAL A 72 33.65 -39.21 -34.87
CA VAL A 72 34.91 -38.52 -35.15
C VAL A 72 35.66 -39.43 -36.12
N LEU A 73 35.42 -39.20 -37.41
CA LEU A 73 36.13 -39.81 -38.52
C LEU A 73 37.41 -39.01 -38.74
N ASP A 74 38.55 -39.58 -38.34
CA ASP A 74 39.84 -39.30 -39.01
C ASP A 74 39.88 -40.21 -40.26
N PRO A 75 39.88 -39.67 -41.50
CA PRO A 75 39.82 -40.48 -42.71
C PRO A 75 41.20 -40.94 -43.23
N LEU A 76 42.28 -40.82 -42.45
CA LEU A 76 43.64 -41.11 -42.91
C LEU A 76 44.37 -42.04 -41.95
N ASN A 77 44.05 -43.35 -42.00
CA ASN A 77 44.98 -44.47 -41.70
C ASN A 77 44.26 -45.85 -41.66
N LEU A 78 43.45 -46.18 -42.67
CA LEU A 78 42.80 -47.50 -42.73
C LEU A 78 43.66 -48.62 -43.34
N TRP A 79 44.85 -48.33 -43.88
CA TRP A 79 45.60 -49.28 -44.72
C TRP A 79 46.97 -49.77 -44.22
N ASN A 80 47.50 -49.25 -43.11
CA ASN A 80 48.76 -49.76 -42.55
C ASN A 80 48.55 -50.52 -41.24
N GLY A 81 48.20 -51.81 -41.31
CA GLY A 81 48.08 -52.63 -40.10
C GLY A 81 47.61 -54.07 -40.25
N LEU A 82 48.03 -54.78 -41.29
CA LEU A 82 47.72 -56.20 -41.52
C LEU A 82 48.69 -57.20 -40.84
N PHE A 83 49.67 -56.73 -40.08
CA PHE A 83 50.54 -57.61 -39.27
C PHE A 83 50.38 -57.32 -37.77
N GLY A 84 49.85 -58.33 -37.07
CA GLY A 84 49.38 -58.26 -35.69
C GLY A 84 50.46 -57.86 -34.68
N LYS A 85 50.43 -56.60 -34.26
CA LYS A 85 50.92 -56.19 -32.93
C LYS A 85 49.72 -56.21 -31.97
N LYS A 86 49.78 -57.08 -30.94
CA LYS A 86 48.87 -56.98 -29.78
C LYS A 86 49.15 -55.64 -29.11
N VAL A 87 48.23 -54.69 -29.25
CA VAL A 87 48.26 -53.41 -28.54
C VAL A 87 47.31 -53.53 -27.35
N THR A 88 47.87 -53.62 -26.15
CA THR A 88 47.07 -53.55 -24.91
C THR A 88 46.69 -52.10 -24.69
N ARG A 89 45.44 -51.73 -25.00
CA ARG A 89 44.94 -50.36 -24.80
C ARG A 89 44.37 -50.26 -23.39
N ARG A 90 45.04 -49.51 -22.52
CA ARG A 90 44.54 -49.20 -21.18
C ARG A 90 43.84 -47.84 -21.24
N VAL A 91 42.51 -47.84 -21.16
CA VAL A 91 41.72 -46.60 -21.12
C VAL A 91 41.37 -46.32 -19.67
N SER A 92 41.90 -45.23 -19.11
CA SER A 92 41.46 -44.71 -17.82
C SER A 92 40.56 -43.50 -18.06
N THR A 93 39.28 -43.61 -17.71
CA THR A 93 38.35 -42.49 -17.76
C THR A 93 38.21 -41.92 -16.34
N THR A 94 38.76 -40.74 -16.12
CA THR A 94 38.52 -39.97 -14.89
C THR A 94 37.36 -39.01 -15.17
N VAL A 95 36.24 -39.21 -14.49
CA VAL A 95 35.11 -38.27 -14.54
C VAL A 95 35.24 -37.36 -13.32
N ASP A 96 35.54 -36.09 -13.56
CA ASP A 96 35.58 -35.04 -12.54
C ASP A 96 34.27 -34.23 -12.64
N ASP A 97 33.37 -34.42 -11.68
CA ASP A 97 32.12 -33.67 -11.59
C ASP A 97 32.36 -32.44 -10.70
N LYS A 98 32.18 -31.24 -11.26
CA LYS A 98 32.40 -29.97 -10.56
C LYS A 98 31.11 -29.41 -9.94
N GLY A 99 30.05 -30.21 -9.88
CA GLY A 99 28.76 -29.81 -9.34
C GLY A 99 27.92 -28.99 -10.33
N TRP A 100 26.69 -28.70 -9.92
CA TRP A 100 25.70 -27.99 -10.75
C TRP A 100 25.88 -26.48 -10.62
N ARG A 101 25.96 -25.77 -11.75
CA ARG A 101 25.92 -24.31 -11.83
C ARG A 101 24.71 -23.86 -12.64
N ILE A 102 24.00 -22.83 -12.19
CA ILE A 102 22.91 -22.23 -12.97
C ILE A 102 23.53 -21.58 -14.22
N GLN A 103 23.09 -22.06 -15.39
CA GLN A 103 23.47 -21.48 -16.68
C GLN A 103 22.44 -20.47 -17.19
N LYS A 104 21.15 -20.74 -16.97
CA LYS A 104 20.03 -19.87 -17.34
C LYS A 104 18.87 -20.06 -16.37
N THR A 105 18.24 -18.96 -15.98
CA THR A 105 16.96 -18.94 -15.25
C THR A 105 15.90 -18.41 -16.20
N TRP A 106 14.76 -19.10 -16.30
CA TRP A 106 13.59 -18.60 -17.02
C TRP A 106 12.44 -18.49 -16.04
N LEU A 107 12.02 -17.26 -15.77
CA LEU A 107 10.78 -17.00 -15.05
C LEU A 107 9.65 -17.26 -16.05
N GLN A 108 8.99 -18.40 -15.93
CA GLN A 108 7.73 -18.62 -16.63
C GLN A 108 6.63 -18.00 -15.78
N PRO A 109 6.03 -16.86 -16.18
CA PRO A 109 4.83 -16.39 -15.51
C PRO A 109 3.72 -17.39 -15.86
N GLU A 110 3.34 -18.23 -14.89
CA GLU A 110 2.09 -19.01 -14.98
C GLU A 110 0.93 -17.99 -14.97
N PHE A 111 0.55 -17.53 -16.16
CA PHE A 111 -0.68 -16.78 -16.36
C PHE A 111 -1.83 -17.76 -16.56
N ASP A 112 -2.32 -18.32 -15.47
CA ASP A 112 -3.66 -18.88 -15.42
C ASP A 112 -4.40 -18.37 -14.18
N LYS A 113 -4.61 -17.05 -14.19
CA LYS A 113 -5.59 -16.36 -13.37
C LYS A 113 -6.30 -15.41 -14.32
N ILE A 114 -7.61 -15.55 -14.43
CA ILE A 114 -8.51 -14.61 -15.10
C ILE A 114 -8.08 -13.20 -14.68
N ARG A 115 -7.40 -12.49 -15.58
CA ARG A 115 -6.94 -11.13 -15.31
C ARG A 115 -8.16 -10.23 -15.45
N TYR A 116 -8.68 -9.74 -14.34
CA TYR A 116 -9.31 -8.43 -14.37
C TYR A 116 -8.20 -7.42 -14.65
N ALA A 117 -8.02 -7.04 -15.92
CA ALA A 117 -7.32 -5.80 -16.23
C ALA A 117 -8.26 -4.67 -15.81
N LEU A 118 -8.18 -4.25 -14.55
CA LEU A 118 -8.74 -2.99 -14.11
C LEU A 118 -7.91 -1.88 -14.79
N GLY A 119 -8.28 -1.54 -16.02
CA GLY A 119 -7.77 -0.37 -16.69
C GLY A 119 -8.32 0.85 -15.97
N ILE A 120 -7.51 1.46 -15.09
CA ILE A 120 -7.79 2.79 -14.57
C ILE A 120 -7.57 3.74 -15.74
N ARG A 121 -8.65 4.05 -16.46
CA ARG A 121 -8.62 4.90 -17.66
C ARG A 121 -8.26 6.35 -17.31
N GLU A 122 -8.76 6.82 -16.17
CA GLU A 122 -8.63 8.21 -15.71
C GLU A 122 -8.41 8.20 -14.18
N LEU A 123 -7.20 8.58 -13.75
CA LEU A 123 -6.89 8.85 -12.34
C LEU A 123 -6.84 10.36 -12.17
N THR A 124 -7.90 10.95 -11.62
CA THR A 124 -7.92 12.37 -11.27
C THR A 124 -7.46 12.53 -9.83
N VAL A 125 -6.27 13.07 -9.64
CA VAL A 125 -5.82 13.53 -8.32
C VAL A 125 -6.27 14.98 -8.19
N ALA A 126 -7.29 15.21 -7.36
CA ALA A 126 -7.68 16.54 -6.96
C ALA A 126 -7.00 16.87 -5.63
N GLN A 127 -6.28 17.99 -5.59
CA GLN A 127 -5.78 18.58 -4.36
C GLN A 127 -6.69 19.76 -3.99
N PHE A 128 -7.12 19.79 -2.74
CA PHE A 128 -7.95 20.86 -2.21
C PHE A 128 -7.13 21.63 -1.17
N THR A 129 -7.17 22.95 -1.27
CA THR A 129 -6.62 23.86 -0.27
C THR A 129 -7.77 24.62 0.33
N TYR A 130 -7.99 24.48 1.63
CA TYR A 130 -9.05 25.17 2.34
C TYR A 130 -8.57 26.53 2.85
N GLU A 131 -9.44 27.52 2.75
CA GLU A 131 -9.21 28.83 3.37
C GLU A 131 -9.13 28.70 4.91
N PRO A 132 -8.35 29.56 5.60
CA PRO A 132 -8.23 29.52 7.06
C PRO A 132 -9.57 29.69 7.79
N THR A 133 -10.46 30.52 7.22
CA THR A 133 -11.79 30.78 7.75
C THR A 133 -12.80 30.75 6.61
N SER A 134 -13.95 30.15 6.84
CA SER A 134 -15.10 30.20 5.93
C SER A 134 -16.37 30.47 6.72
N GLU A 135 -17.36 31.08 6.07
CA GLU A 135 -18.64 31.39 6.67
C GLU A 135 -19.80 30.81 5.87
N LEU A 136 -20.79 30.31 6.60
CA LEU A 136 -22.08 29.89 6.06
C LEU A 136 -23.15 30.75 6.72
N ILE A 137 -23.96 31.42 5.92
CA ILE A 137 -25.10 32.22 6.39
C ILE A 137 -26.37 31.60 5.80
N SER A 138 -27.33 31.29 6.65
CA SER A 138 -28.63 30.76 6.20
C SER A 138 -29.49 31.85 5.60
N LEU A 139 -30.46 31.43 4.78
CA LEU A 139 -31.65 32.22 4.55
C LEU A 139 -32.40 32.43 5.89
N PRO A 140 -33.22 33.50 6.01
CA PRO A 140 -34.05 33.70 7.19
C PRO A 140 -35.01 32.53 7.42
N TRP A 141 -35.05 32.04 8.66
CA TRP A 141 -36.03 31.06 9.11
C TRP A 141 -37.24 31.80 9.67
N GLU A 142 -38.39 31.63 9.03
CA GLU A 142 -39.61 32.36 9.37
C GLU A 142 -40.53 31.55 10.30
N SER A 143 -41.20 32.26 11.20
CA SER A 143 -42.24 31.77 12.10
C SER A 143 -43.49 32.63 11.94
N PRO A 144 -44.70 32.03 11.92
CA PRO A 144 -45.94 32.80 11.82
C PRO A 144 -46.22 33.67 13.06
N LYS A 145 -45.59 33.34 14.19
CA LYS A 145 -45.72 34.01 15.48
C LYS A 145 -44.39 34.57 15.95
N ASP A 146 -44.44 35.57 16.81
CA ASP A 146 -43.27 36.17 17.48
C ASP A 146 -42.42 35.09 18.17
N ILE A 147 -41.13 35.05 17.87
CA ILE A 147 -40.18 34.05 18.35
C ILE A 147 -39.70 34.48 19.73
N ALA A 148 -40.05 33.73 20.77
CA ALA A 148 -39.62 34.03 22.14
C ALA A 148 -38.27 33.40 22.49
N LYS A 149 -37.96 32.23 21.92
CA LYS A 149 -36.77 31.47 22.27
C LYS A 149 -36.20 30.72 21.08
N VAL A 150 -34.88 30.69 20.98
CA VAL A 150 -34.12 30.00 19.94
C VAL A 150 -33.12 29.05 20.58
N THR A 151 -33.05 27.83 20.07
CA THR A 151 -32.01 26.86 20.43
C THR A 151 -31.43 26.17 19.19
N LEU A 152 -30.19 25.71 19.30
CA LEU A 152 -29.44 25.14 18.19
C LEU A 152 -29.01 23.71 18.52
N MET A 153 -29.15 22.81 17.56
CA MET A 153 -28.54 21.48 17.58
C MET A 153 -27.69 21.33 16.31
N VAL A 154 -26.51 20.73 16.43
CA VAL A 154 -25.59 20.54 15.30
C VAL A 154 -25.00 19.14 15.29
N ASP A 155 -24.78 18.62 14.09
CA ASP A 155 -23.91 17.48 13.83
C ASP A 155 -22.69 17.98 13.06
N GLU A 156 -21.52 17.86 13.69
CA GLU A 156 -20.26 18.38 13.17
C GLU A 156 -19.18 17.31 13.24
N PHE A 157 -18.22 17.40 12.34
CA PHE A 157 -17.04 16.55 12.32
C PHE A 157 -15.80 17.44 12.33
N ILE A 158 -15.00 17.29 13.38
CA ILE A 158 -13.69 17.92 13.50
C ILE A 158 -12.64 16.84 13.15
N PRO A 159 -11.77 17.08 12.16
CA PRO A 159 -10.69 16.16 11.84
C PRO A 159 -9.85 15.82 13.08
N PRO A 160 -9.52 14.54 13.34
CA PRO A 160 -8.74 14.15 14.51
C PRO A 160 -7.29 14.68 14.52
N GLN A 161 -6.81 15.21 13.39
CA GLN A 161 -5.52 15.88 13.24
C GLN A 161 -5.50 17.29 13.85
N PHE A 162 -6.67 17.85 14.15
CA PHE A 162 -6.78 19.19 14.73
C PHE A 162 -6.45 19.15 16.23
N PRO A 163 -5.68 20.14 16.73
CA PRO A 163 -5.41 20.26 18.16
C PRO A 163 -6.69 20.22 19.03
N PRO A 164 -6.76 19.38 20.06
CA PRO A 164 -7.92 19.32 20.94
C PRO A 164 -8.07 20.60 21.77
N GLY A 165 -9.28 20.80 22.32
CA GLY A 165 -9.56 21.91 23.24
C GLY A 165 -9.80 23.26 22.56
N ARG A 166 -9.84 23.32 21.23
CA ARG A 166 -10.20 24.52 20.47
C ARG A 166 -11.60 24.40 19.86
N VAL A 167 -12.29 25.53 19.72
CA VAL A 167 -13.57 25.63 19.02
C VAL A 167 -13.30 25.97 17.56
N TYR A 168 -13.57 25.02 16.67
CA TYR A 168 -13.32 25.14 15.22
C TYR A 168 -14.55 25.58 14.42
N ILE A 169 -15.74 25.48 15.01
CA ILE A 169 -16.96 26.01 14.42
C ILE A 169 -17.66 26.85 15.46
N ARG A 170 -17.78 28.15 15.19
CA ARG A 170 -18.55 29.09 16.03
C ARG A 170 -19.90 29.34 15.38
N TYR A 171 -20.94 29.36 16.19
CA TYR A 171 -22.31 29.50 15.71
C TYR A 171 -22.91 30.79 16.21
N TYR A 172 -23.64 31.47 15.33
CA TYR A 172 -24.27 32.75 15.61
C TYR A 172 -25.72 32.73 15.14
N VAL A 173 -26.56 33.45 15.86
CA VAL A 173 -27.94 33.73 15.47
C VAL A 173 -28.20 35.23 15.54
N LYS A 174 -29.10 35.70 14.70
CA LYS A 174 -29.49 37.09 14.65
C LYS A 174 -30.97 37.22 14.25
N PRO A 175 -31.77 38.06 14.92
CA PRO A 175 -33.06 38.49 14.37
C PRO A 175 -32.89 39.05 12.96
N ASP A 176 -33.79 38.73 12.04
CA ASP A 176 -33.75 39.27 10.68
C ASP A 176 -34.32 40.70 10.64
N LEU A 177 -33.74 41.58 11.45
CA LEU A 177 -34.12 42.97 11.59
C LEU A 177 -32.90 43.86 11.29
N PRO A 178 -33.12 45.09 10.79
CA PRO A 178 -32.07 46.10 10.71
C PRO A 178 -31.50 46.36 12.11
N ASP A 179 -30.23 46.76 12.18
CA ASP A 179 -29.55 47.20 13.41
C ASP A 179 -29.49 46.18 14.55
N THR A 180 -29.63 44.89 14.24
CA THR A 180 -29.38 43.79 15.19
C THR A 180 -28.04 43.14 14.95
N ASP A 181 -27.33 42.81 16.04
CA ASP A 181 -26.02 42.18 16.00
C ASP A 181 -26.11 40.65 16.09
N TRP A 182 -25.10 39.99 15.52
CA TRP A 182 -24.93 38.54 15.64
C TRP A 182 -24.57 38.16 17.07
N VAL A 183 -25.35 37.25 17.65
CA VAL A 183 -25.10 36.72 18.99
C VAL A 183 -24.61 35.29 18.89
N GLU A 184 -23.50 34.99 19.56
CA GLU A 184 -22.94 33.64 19.59
C GLU A 184 -23.86 32.70 20.38
N ILE A 185 -24.04 31.48 19.88
CA ILE A 185 -24.88 30.45 20.50
C ILE A 185 -24.12 29.11 20.54
N ASN A 186 -24.15 28.45 21.68
CA ASN A 186 -23.56 27.14 21.87
C ASN A 186 -24.62 26.05 21.60
N PRO A 187 -24.37 25.05 20.74
CA PRO A 187 -25.34 23.99 20.49
C PRO A 187 -25.70 23.18 21.75
N ILE A 188 -26.95 22.74 21.84
CA ILE A 188 -27.42 21.83 22.89
C ILE A 188 -26.66 20.51 22.79
N GLY A 189 -26.26 19.97 23.94
CA GLY A 189 -25.56 18.69 24.04
C GLY A 189 -24.04 18.79 23.86
N ARG A 190 -23.49 20.00 23.71
CA ARG A 190 -22.05 20.27 23.71
C ARG A 190 -21.55 20.65 25.10
N ALA A 191 -20.23 20.60 25.27
CA ALA A 191 -19.58 21.17 26.43
C ALA A 191 -19.79 22.69 26.48
N THR A 192 -19.79 23.26 27.67
CA THR A 192 -19.90 24.72 27.84
C THR A 192 -18.62 25.38 27.31
N ILE A 193 -18.80 26.36 26.44
CA ILE A 193 -17.70 27.16 25.86
C ILE A 193 -17.76 28.58 26.42
N PHE A 194 -16.60 29.24 26.45
CA PHE A 194 -16.46 30.60 26.93
C PHE A 194 -16.01 31.50 25.78
N ASP A 195 -16.55 32.71 25.74
CA ASP A 195 -16.10 33.74 24.81
C ASP A 195 -14.72 34.29 25.22
N ASP A 196 -14.15 35.16 24.39
CA ASP A 196 -12.84 35.77 24.64
C ASP A 196 -12.83 36.67 25.90
N GLY A 197 -14.02 37.07 26.39
CA GLY A 197 -14.22 37.81 27.63
C GLY A 197 -14.43 36.91 28.87
N GLY A 198 -14.32 35.59 28.72
CA GLY A 198 -14.52 34.60 29.78
C GLY A 198 -15.99 34.43 30.19
N ARG A 199 -16.95 34.93 29.42
CA ARG A 199 -18.38 34.72 29.64
C ARG A 199 -18.81 33.43 28.98
N VAL A 200 -19.77 32.75 29.61
CA VAL A 200 -20.34 31.53 29.04
C VAL A 200 -21.13 31.89 27.78
N VAL A 201 -20.84 31.21 26.67
CA VAL A 201 -21.66 31.33 25.46
C VAL A 201 -23.00 30.65 25.70
N PRO A 202 -24.12 31.36 25.50
CA PRO A 202 -25.45 30.85 25.83
C PRO A 202 -25.86 29.69 24.90
N ARG A 203 -26.59 28.72 25.45
CA ARG A 203 -27.20 27.62 24.68
C ARG A 203 -28.64 27.93 24.24
N VAL A 204 -29.25 28.86 24.95
CA VAL A 204 -30.62 29.31 24.75
C VAL A 204 -30.59 30.81 24.58
N ILE A 205 -31.17 31.30 23.50
CA ILE A 205 -31.35 32.74 23.29
C ILE A 205 -32.83 33.07 23.48
N ASN A 206 -33.13 33.84 24.52
CA ASN A 206 -34.44 34.41 24.77
C ASN A 206 -34.53 35.78 24.11
N ILE A 207 -35.63 36.04 23.42
CA ILE A 207 -35.88 37.27 22.66
C ILE A 207 -37.03 38.02 23.30
N ASN A 208 -36.89 39.33 23.44
CA ASN A 208 -37.89 40.25 24.00
C ASN A 208 -38.44 39.77 25.34
N SER A 209 -37.59 39.15 26.16
CA SER A 209 -37.96 38.55 27.44
C SER A 209 -37.08 39.15 28.53
N GLU A 210 -37.69 39.55 29.64
CA GLU A 210 -36.96 40.07 30.79
C GLU A 210 -36.08 38.98 31.39
N LYS A 211 -34.86 39.34 31.77
CA LYS A 211 -33.94 38.41 32.43
C LYS A 211 -34.41 38.17 33.87
N PRO A 212 -34.88 36.97 34.24
CA PRO A 212 -35.33 36.72 35.60
C PRO A 212 -34.15 36.75 36.58
N VAL A 213 -34.44 37.13 37.83
CA VAL A 213 -33.47 37.02 38.93
C VAL A 213 -33.20 35.53 39.18
N GLY A 214 -31.99 35.07 38.83
CA GLY A 214 -31.63 33.65 38.88
C GLY A 214 -31.67 32.93 37.53
N ALA A 215 -31.75 33.66 36.41
CA ALA A 215 -31.57 33.07 35.08
C ALA A 215 -30.30 32.22 34.99
N ASN A 216 -30.38 31.11 34.26
CA ASN A 216 -29.22 30.24 34.04
C ASN A 216 -28.12 31.00 33.31
N VAL A 217 -26.86 30.72 33.65
CA VAL A 217 -25.70 31.36 33.01
C VAL A 217 -25.59 30.99 31.52
N GLU A 218 -26.18 29.87 31.12
CA GLU A 218 -26.27 29.42 29.72
C GLU A 218 -27.46 30.03 28.94
N GLU A 219 -28.21 30.97 29.54
CA GLU A 219 -29.30 31.69 28.88
C GLU A 219 -28.87 33.10 28.48
N GLY A 220 -28.95 33.38 27.18
CA GLY A 220 -28.76 34.69 26.59
C GLY A 220 -30.10 35.41 26.45
N PHE A 221 -30.06 36.74 26.50
CA PHE A 221 -31.24 37.59 26.38
C PHE A 221 -30.96 38.70 25.37
N ILE A 222 -31.82 38.82 24.37
CA ILE A 222 -31.78 39.87 23.35
C ILE A 222 -33.07 40.66 23.48
N SER A 223 -32.96 41.97 23.63
CA SER A 223 -34.10 42.89 23.64
C SER A 223 -34.12 43.66 22.34
N VAL A 224 -35.27 43.61 21.66
CA VAL A 224 -35.55 44.33 20.41
C VAL A 224 -36.91 45.00 20.57
N ASP A 225 -37.08 46.19 19.99
CA ASP A 225 -38.33 46.96 20.13
C ASP A 225 -39.50 46.38 19.33
N SER A 226 -39.24 45.47 18.39
CA SER A 226 -40.22 44.88 17.48
C SER A 226 -40.35 43.36 17.64
N GLU A 227 -41.47 42.82 17.16
CA GLU A 227 -41.70 41.38 17.08
C GLU A 227 -40.68 40.71 16.15
N VAL A 228 -40.09 39.60 16.59
CA VAL A 228 -39.11 38.85 15.82
C VAL A 228 -39.79 37.64 15.20
N LYS A 229 -40.11 37.72 13.91
CA LYS A 229 -40.74 36.62 13.16
C LYS A 229 -39.74 35.78 12.38
N SER A 230 -38.50 36.24 12.25
CA SER A 230 -37.48 35.54 11.48
C SER A 230 -36.10 35.63 12.12
N ILE A 231 -35.33 34.55 11.99
CA ILE A 231 -33.97 34.41 12.52
C ILE A 231 -33.03 33.98 11.40
N ARG A 232 -31.85 34.59 11.32
CA ARG A 232 -30.73 34.09 10.51
C ARG A 232 -29.76 33.31 11.38
N PHE A 233 -29.18 32.28 10.77
CA PHE A 233 -28.13 31.46 11.35
C PHE A 233 -26.82 31.71 10.60
N ARG A 234 -25.71 31.76 11.32
CA ARG A 234 -24.36 31.83 10.75
C ARG A 234 -23.45 30.83 11.44
N ALA A 235 -22.72 30.05 10.66
CA ALA A 235 -21.62 29.21 11.13
C ALA A 235 -20.31 29.76 10.58
N VAL A 236 -19.33 29.96 11.45
CA VAL A 236 -17.96 30.36 11.09
C VAL A 236 -17.05 29.18 11.36
N LEU A 237 -16.50 28.61 10.29
CA LEU A 237 -15.63 27.45 10.32
C LEU A 237 -14.19 27.94 10.23
N SER A 238 -13.34 27.50 11.15
CA SER A 238 -11.92 27.82 11.16
C SER A 238 -11.08 26.55 11.20
N ARG A 239 -9.91 26.59 10.56
CA ARG A 239 -8.90 25.54 10.66
C ARG A 239 -7.65 26.07 11.37
N PRO A 240 -6.86 25.21 12.03
CA PRO A 240 -5.56 25.63 12.55
C PRO A 240 -4.58 25.87 11.39
N ASP A 241 -3.48 26.55 11.70
CA ASP A 241 -2.38 26.70 10.73
C ASP A 241 -1.61 25.39 10.57
N PHE A 242 -1.44 24.64 11.67
CA PHE A 242 -0.65 23.41 11.75
C PHE A 242 -1.44 22.26 12.36
N ILE A 243 -1.09 21.04 11.93
CA ILE A 243 -1.59 19.78 12.50
C ILE A 243 -0.92 19.54 13.86
N GLU A 244 -1.65 18.93 14.80
CA GLU A 244 -1.11 18.62 16.12
C GLU A 244 0.15 17.73 16.03
N GLY A 245 1.21 18.15 16.72
CA GLY A 245 2.47 17.39 16.80
C GLY A 245 3.29 17.36 15.51
N SER A 246 3.02 18.24 14.55
CA SER A 246 3.80 18.32 13.31
C SER A 246 3.96 19.75 12.79
N ASP A 247 5.00 19.98 11.99
CA ASP A 247 5.18 21.22 11.23
C ASP A 247 4.39 21.22 9.90
N THR A 248 3.48 20.26 9.73
CA THR A 248 2.68 20.15 8.50
C THR A 248 1.51 21.11 8.56
N ALA A 249 1.33 21.90 7.50
CA ALA A 249 0.19 22.79 7.35
C ALA A 249 -1.13 22.00 7.36
N ALA A 250 -2.15 22.51 8.04
CA ALA A 250 -3.48 21.89 8.07
C ALA A 250 -4.37 22.33 6.89
N ASP A 251 -3.77 22.82 5.81
CA ASP A 251 -4.45 23.40 4.65
C ASP A 251 -5.31 22.41 3.85
N SER A 252 -5.02 21.12 3.99
CA SER A 252 -5.73 20.00 3.36
C SER A 252 -6.91 19.50 4.19
N TYR A 253 -7.18 20.11 5.34
CA TYR A 253 -8.23 19.71 6.27
C TYR A 253 -9.14 20.89 6.61
N SER A 254 -10.43 20.61 6.78
CA SER A 254 -11.43 21.60 7.19
C SER A 254 -12.42 20.94 8.14
N PRO A 255 -12.92 21.65 9.17
CA PRO A 255 -14.03 21.14 9.96
C PRO A 255 -15.29 21.09 9.08
N VAL A 256 -16.18 20.14 9.36
CA VAL A 256 -17.38 19.91 8.56
C VAL A 256 -18.62 20.05 9.42
N LEU A 257 -19.49 21.00 9.09
CA LEU A 257 -20.85 21.06 9.60
C LEU A 257 -21.73 20.15 8.72
N LYS A 258 -22.09 18.97 9.21
CA LYS A 258 -22.90 18.00 8.45
C LYS A 258 -24.37 18.40 8.41
N SER A 259 -24.90 18.81 9.56
CA SER A 259 -26.28 19.27 9.67
C SER A 259 -26.46 20.19 10.86
N TYR A 260 -27.47 21.04 10.80
CA TYR A 260 -27.92 21.85 11.92
C TYR A 260 -29.44 21.85 11.98
N ARG A 261 -29.98 22.04 13.18
CA ARG A 261 -31.41 22.22 13.44
C ARG A 261 -31.58 23.42 14.35
N LEU A 262 -32.25 24.44 13.83
CA LEU A 262 -32.66 25.61 14.59
C LEU A 262 -34.07 25.36 15.11
N LEU A 263 -34.24 25.36 16.44
CA LEU A 263 -35.52 25.19 17.09
C LEU A 263 -36.03 26.55 17.53
N LEU A 264 -37.10 27.00 16.88
CA LEU A 264 -37.78 28.26 17.17
C LEU A 264 -38.98 27.96 18.07
N HIS A 265 -39.09 28.66 19.19
CA HIS A 265 -40.20 28.55 20.13
C HIS A 265 -41.01 29.84 20.10
N PRO A 266 -42.18 29.86 19.45
CA PRO A 266 -42.99 31.06 19.38
C PRO A 266 -43.66 31.37 20.72
N ARG A 267 -43.87 32.66 20.97
CA ARG A 267 -44.59 33.18 22.13
C ARG A 267 -46.03 32.66 22.11
N GLY A 268 -46.45 32.03 23.21
CA GLY A 268 -47.78 31.42 23.32
C GLY A 268 -47.96 30.08 22.59
N GLY A 269 -46.88 29.47 22.09
CA GLY A 269 -46.93 28.19 21.38
C GLY A 269 -47.34 28.32 19.90
N LEU A 270 -47.21 27.23 19.14
CA LEU A 270 -47.67 27.13 17.74
C LEU A 270 -49.19 26.98 17.68
#